data_AF-A0AAW4KS09-F1
#
_entry.id   AF-A0AAW4KS09-F1
#
_cell.length_a   1.000
_cell.length_b   1.000
_cell.length_c   1.000
_cell.angle_alpha   90.00
_cell.angle_beta   90.00
_cell.angle_gamma   90.00
#
_symmetry.space_group_name_H-M   'P 1'
#
loop_
_entity.id
_entity.type
_entity.pdbx_description
1 polymer ?
#
loop_
_entity_poly.entity_id
_entity_poly.type
_entity_poly.pdbx_seq_one_letter_code
_entity_poly.pdbx_strand_id
1 'polypeptide(L)' 'MDPRSEVLLRQAELFQGNLLLVGLPADDLLGRLPNAHGWCWHAGDQAALDARFAERSQFGVNVPERA' A
#
# COMPACT_ATOMS: atom_id res chain seq x y z
N MET A 1 10.33 -4.92 -7.52
CA MET A 1 9.41 -5.32 -6.44
C MET A 1 10.26 -5.62 -5.22
N ASP A 2 9.85 -5.17 -4.05
CA ASP A 2 10.55 -5.36 -2.78
C ASP A 2 10.30 -6.78 -2.24
N PRO A 3 11.29 -7.45 -1.62
CA PRO A 3 11.11 -8.79 -1.05
C PRO A 3 9.94 -8.90 -0.05
N ARG A 4 9.62 -7.83 0.69
CA ARG A 4 8.48 -7.80 1.62
C ARG A 4 7.15 -7.94 0.88
N SER A 5 7.02 -7.30 -0.28
CA SER A 5 5.85 -7.42 -1.14
C SER A 5 5.71 -8.84 -1.68
N GLU A 6 6.81 -9.48 -2.08
CA GLU A 6 6.79 -10.85 -2.57
C GLU A 6 6.32 -11.84 -1.51
N VAL A 7 6.72 -11.66 -0.24
CA VAL A 7 6.25 -12.50 0.87
C VAL A 7 4.73 -12.43 1.01
N LEU A 8 4.15 -11.23 0.94
CA LEU A 8 2.69 -11.06 1.00
C LEU A 8 1.99 -11.70 -0.20
N LEU A 9 2.55 -11.54 -1.40
CA LEU A 9 1.95 -12.05 -2.64
C LEU A 9 1.95 -13.58 -2.74
N ARG A 10 2.76 -14.29 -1.96
CA ARG A 10 2.69 -15.76 -1.85
C ARG A 10 1.38 -16.26 -1.25
N GLN A 11 0.65 -15.39 -0.56
CA GLN A 11 -0.62 -15.71 0.11
C GLN A 11 -1.67 -14.62 -0.19
N ALA A 12 -1.66 -14.10 -1.43
CA ALA A 12 -2.53 -12.99 -1.85
C ALA A 12 -4.03 -13.26 -1.61
N GLU A 13 -4.44 -14.53 -1.69
CA GLU A 13 -5.79 -15.03 -1.43
C GLU A 13 -6.28 -14.78 0.01
N LEU A 14 -5.38 -14.51 0.96
CA LEU A 14 -5.75 -14.13 2.34
C LEU A 14 -6.09 -12.64 2.46
N PHE A 15 -5.78 -11.83 1.45
CA PHE A 15 -5.88 -10.36 1.45
C PHE A 15 -7.00 -9.86 0.54
N GLN A 16 -8.18 -10.49 0.61
CA GLN A 16 -9.33 -10.16 -0.24
C GLN A 16 -10.29 -9.14 0.38
N GLY A 17 -10.17 -8.88 1.69
CA GLY A 17 -10.98 -7.90 2.41
C GLY A 17 -10.43 -6.48 2.31
N ASN A 18 -10.96 -5.59 3.15
CA ASN A 18 -10.41 -4.25 3.29
C ASN A 18 -9.03 -4.32 3.99
N LEU A 19 -8.00 -3.75 3.36
CA LEU A 19 -6.62 -3.93 3.81
C LEU A 19 -5.87 -2.60 3.84
N LEU A 20 -5.37 -2.23 5.02
CA LEU A 20 -4.44 -1.12 5.16
C LEU A 20 -3.00 -1.64 5.22
N LEU A 21 -2.14 -1.18 4.31
CA LEU A 21 -0.71 -1.45 4.30
C LEU A 21 0.06 -0.22 4.79
N VAL A 22 0.74 -0.36 5.92
CA VAL A 22 1.50 0.73 6.55
C VAL A 22 2.98 0.60 6.23
N GLY A 23 3.62 1.68 5.78
CA GLY A 23 5.05 1.67 5.46
C GLY A 23 5.41 0.72 4.31
N LEU A 24 4.47 0.53 3.38
CA LEU A 24 4.68 -0.28 2.19
C LEU A 24 5.80 0.30 1.31
N PRO A 25 6.59 -0.55 0.65
CA PRO A 25 7.49 -0.11 -0.41
C PRO A 25 6.71 0.56 -1.54
N ALA A 26 7.30 1.56 -2.20
CA ALA A 26 6.75 2.22 -3.38
C ALA A 26 6.84 1.36 -4.67
N ASP A 27 6.42 0.09 -4.59
CA ASP A 27 6.44 -0.87 -5.68
C ASP A 27 5.02 -1.18 -6.21
N ASP A 28 4.83 -2.32 -6.87
CA ASP A 28 3.56 -2.68 -7.54
C ASP A 28 2.55 -3.41 -6.63
N LEU A 29 2.81 -3.51 -5.32
CA LEU A 29 1.98 -4.29 -4.40
C LEU A 29 0.49 -3.87 -4.41
N LEU A 30 0.20 -2.57 -4.45
CA LEU A 30 -1.19 -2.07 -4.53
C LEU A 30 -1.89 -2.49 -5.83
N GLY A 31 -1.17 -2.64 -6.94
CA GLY A 31 -1.72 -3.15 -8.20
C GLY A 31 -2.11 -4.63 -8.12
N ARG A 32 -1.47 -5.39 -7.22
CA ARG A 32 -1.68 -6.83 -7.03
C ARG A 32 -2.71 -7.16 -5.94
N LEU A 33 -2.90 -6.25 -4.99
CA LEU A 33 -3.91 -6.33 -3.94
C LEU A 33 -4.93 -5.20 -4.14
N PRO A 34 -5.99 -5.42 -4.94
CA PRO A 34 -6.87 -4.33 -5.41
C PRO A 34 -7.67 -3.66 -4.28
N ASN A 35 -7.94 -4.38 -3.19
CA ASN A 35 -8.67 -3.86 -2.03
C ASN A 35 -7.75 -3.23 -0.98
N ALA A 36 -6.45 -3.14 -1.25
CA ALA A 36 -5.50 -2.54 -0.33
C ALA A 36 -5.39 -1.01 -0.53
N HIS A 37 -5.26 -0.28 0.57
CA HIS A 37 -4.82 1.11 0.58
C HIS A 37 -3.50 1.23 1.35
N GLY A 38 -2.68 2.20 0.95
CA GLY A 38 -1.41 2.50 1.58
C GLY A 38 -1.53 3.65 2.59
N TRP A 39 -0.75 3.57 3.66
CA TRP A 39 -0.50 4.71 4.54
C TRP A 39 1.00 4.86 4.81
N CYS A 40 1.51 6.08 4.63
CA CYS A 40 2.93 6.38 4.73
C CYS A 40 3.16 7.71 5.47
N TRP A 41 4.19 7.75 6.31
CA TRP A 41 4.73 9.00 6.87
C TRP A 41 5.93 9.53 6.09
N HIS A 42 6.32 8.87 4.99
CA HIS A 42 7.37 9.31 4.08
C HIS A 42 6.77 9.91 2.81
N ALA A 43 6.94 11.22 2.61
CA ALA A 43 6.33 11.94 1.49
C ALA A 43 6.86 11.47 0.12
N GLY A 44 8.13 11.08 0.04
CA GLY A 44 8.71 10.56 -1.21
C GLY A 44 8.07 9.24 -1.65
N ASP A 45 7.87 8.31 -0.71
CA ASP A 45 7.21 7.03 -1.00
C ASP A 45 5.74 7.24 -1.35
N GLN A 46 5.03 8.12 -0.62
CA GLN A 46 3.64 8.41 -0.93
C GLN A 46 3.49 9.08 -2.31
N ALA A 47 4.34 10.03 -2.67
CA ALA A 47 4.29 10.65 -4.00
C ALA A 47 4.54 9.63 -5.12
N ALA A 48 5.47 8.70 -4.93
CA ALA A 48 5.74 7.62 -5.88
C ALA A 48 4.56 6.64 -6.01
N LEU A 49 3.87 6.34 -4.89
CA LEU A 49 2.68 5.50 -4.88
C LEU A 49 1.48 6.22 -5.51
N ASP A 50 1.22 7.47 -5.18
CA ASP A 50 0.09 8.25 -5.68
C ASP A 50 0.19 8.51 -7.20
N ALA A 51 1.39 8.75 -7.72
CA ALA A 51 1.62 8.87 -9.16
C ALA A 51 1.23 7.60 -9.95
N ARG A 52 1.24 6.43 -9.31
CA ARG A 52 0.93 5.13 -9.92
C ARG A 52 -0.48 4.63 -9.58
N PHE A 53 -0.94 4.92 -8.37
CA PHE A 53 -2.15 4.43 -7.76
C PHE A 53 -2.87 5.59 -7.08
N ALA A 54 -3.31 6.56 -7.88
CA ALA A 54 -3.94 7.78 -7.41
C ALA A 54 -5.04 7.48 -6.38
N GLU A 55 -5.03 8.25 -5.29
CA GLU A 55 -6.01 8.15 -4.19
C GLU A 55 -5.96 6.83 -3.39
N ARG A 56 -5.02 5.92 -3.69
CA ARG A 56 -4.85 4.65 -2.96
C ARG A 56 -3.74 4.69 -1.91
N SER A 57 -3.09 5.83 -1.69
CA SER A 57 -2.07 6.02 -0.67
C SER A 57 -2.21 7.35 0.06
N GLN A 58 -2.39 7.29 1.38
CA GLN A 58 -2.52 8.48 2.24
C GLN A 58 -1.19 8.82 2.92
N PHE A 59 -0.85 10.12 2.92
CA PHE A 59 0.27 10.66 3.69
C PHE A 59 -0.21 11.21 5.03
N GLY A 60 0.50 10.88 6.11
CA GLY A 60 0.25 11.46 7.43
C GLY A 60 0.93 10.72 8.57
N VAL A 61 0.93 11.33 9.76
CA VAL A 61 1.44 10.70 11.00
C VAL A 61 0.34 10.14 11.89
N ASN A 62 -0.92 10.52 11.61
CA ASN A 62 -2.09 9.95 12.27
C ASN A 62 -2.63 8.80 11.43
N VAL A 63 -3.19 7.79 12.11
CA VAL A 63 -3.86 6.67 11.45
C VAL A 63 -4.97 7.20 10.54
N PRO A 64 -5.07 6.73 9.28
CA PRO A 64 -6.07 7.19 8.34
C PRO A 64 -7.47 6.75 8.76
N GLU A 65 -8.48 7.56 8.45
CA GLU A 65 -9.89 7.26 8.74
C GLU A 65 -10.44 6.14 7.85
N ARG A 66 -9.77 5.86 6.72
CA ARG A 66 -10.16 4.83 5.76
C ARG A 66 -9.01 3.85 5.54
N ALA A 67 -9.33 2.57 5.68
CA ALA A 67 -8.54 1.45 5.17
C ALA A 67 -9.00 1.08 3.76
#